data_AF-F9PE56-F1
#
_entry.id   AF-F9PE56-F1
#
_cell.length_a   1.000
_cell.length_b   1.000
_cell.length_c   1.000
_cell.angle_alpha   90.00
_cell.angle_beta   90.00
_cell.angle_gamma   90.00
#
_symmetry.space_group_name_H-M   'P 1'
#
loop_
_entity.id
_entity.type
_entity.pdbx_description
1 polymer ?
#
loop_
_entity_poly.entity_id
_entity_poly.type
_entity_poly.pdbx_seq_one_letter_code
_entity_poly.pdbx_strand_id
1 'polypeptide(L)'
;MKPTKLEWEDVIQFEEVEGYGKSIWKNEDKYYLVSEEGTVASWLAVYDLPQELFSLLDSGERSLLEISWKIKHDSWPPTEEEKNEIRKDRARKKPIVLISNRKNQSLFSNKELEILIPKAEQQWIESMGKLPDDYVSPLK
;
A
#
# COMPACT_ATOMS: atom_id res chain seq x y z
N MET A 1 -15.62 4.77 -1.05
CA MET A 1 -16.87 5.06 -0.30
C MET A 1 -16.68 6.33 0.52
N LYS A 2 -17.75 7.04 0.86
CA LYS A 2 -17.66 8.21 1.77
C LYS A 2 -17.85 7.75 3.21
N PRO A 3 -17.20 8.40 4.20
CA PRO A 3 -17.51 8.15 5.60
C PRO A 3 -18.98 8.49 5.87
N THR A 4 -19.53 7.85 6.90
CA THR A 4 -20.87 8.11 7.41
C THR A 4 -20.91 9.48 8.09
N LYS A 5 -22.08 9.86 8.61
CA LYS A 5 -22.22 11.06 9.46
C LYS A 5 -22.04 10.75 10.95
N LEU A 6 -21.69 9.51 11.29
CA LEU A 6 -21.48 9.11 12.67
C LEU A 6 -20.11 9.63 13.13
N GLU A 7 -20.10 10.19 14.33
CA GLU A 7 -18.87 10.58 15.01
C GLU A 7 -18.43 9.47 15.98
N TRP A 8 -17.22 9.59 16.50
CA TRP A 8 -16.69 8.62 17.46
C TRP A 8 -17.57 8.49 18.72
N GLU A 9 -18.14 9.61 19.18
CA GLU A 9 -19.04 9.65 20.33
C GLU A 9 -20.34 8.85 20.11
N ASP A 10 -20.80 8.74 18.86
CA ASP A 10 -21.94 7.90 18.51
C ASP A 10 -21.54 6.42 18.51
N VAL A 11 -20.40 6.11 17.88
CA VAL A 11 -19.95 4.72 17.65
C VAL A 11 -19.52 4.02 18.93
N ILE A 12 -18.93 4.74 19.89
CA ILE A 12 -18.49 4.14 21.16
C ILE A 12 -19.66 3.61 22.02
N GLN A 13 -20.91 3.97 21.70
CA GLN A 13 -22.11 3.41 22.32
C GLN A 13 -22.53 2.06 21.72
N PHE A 14 -21.94 1.66 20.59
CA PHE A 14 -22.22 0.41 19.90
C PHE A 14 -21.45 -0.76 20.53
N GLU A 15 -21.72 -1.98 20.07
CA GLU A 15 -20.98 -3.17 20.47
C GLU A 15 -19.59 -3.19 19.80
N GLU A 16 -18.51 -3.17 20.58
CA GLU A 16 -17.16 -3.41 20.06
C GLU A 16 -17.04 -4.89 19.65
N VAL A 17 -16.66 -5.14 18.40
CA VAL A 17 -16.47 -6.51 17.93
C VAL A 17 -15.10 -7.01 18.39
N GLU A 18 -15.11 -8.01 19.27
CA GLU A 18 -13.88 -8.59 19.82
C GLU A 18 -12.94 -9.11 18.72
N GLY A 19 -11.63 -9.01 18.96
CA GLY A 19 -10.60 -9.48 18.04
C GLY A 19 -10.10 -8.45 17.03
N TYR A 20 -10.80 -7.32 16.85
CA TYR A 20 -10.41 -6.25 15.91
C TYR A 20 -9.93 -4.95 16.58
N GLY A 21 -9.87 -4.96 17.92
CA GLY A 21 -9.70 -3.77 18.74
C GLY A 21 -10.78 -2.73 18.45
N LYS A 22 -10.48 -1.46 18.69
CA LYS A 22 -11.40 -0.33 18.49
C LYS A 22 -11.72 0.00 17.02
N SER A 23 -11.45 -0.91 16.10
CA SER A 23 -11.60 -0.70 14.66
C SER A 23 -12.98 -1.13 14.14
N ILE A 24 -13.62 -2.13 14.77
CA ILE A 24 -14.89 -2.69 14.26
C ILE A 24 -15.96 -2.62 15.33
N TRP A 25 -17.10 -2.04 14.95
CA TRP A 25 -18.23 -1.81 15.83
C TRP A 25 -19.51 -2.31 15.19
N LYS A 26 -20.46 -2.77 15.99
CA LYS A 26 -21.73 -3.32 15.53
C LYS A 26 -22.90 -2.63 16.21
N ASN A 27 -23.87 -2.22 15.40
CA ASN A 27 -25.16 -1.74 15.88
C ASN A 27 -26.26 -2.48 15.11
N GLU A 28 -27.13 -3.19 15.84
CA GLU A 28 -28.13 -4.09 15.26
C GLU A 28 -27.48 -5.08 14.27
N ASP A 29 -27.92 -5.10 13.02
CA ASP A 29 -27.40 -5.96 11.95
C ASP A 29 -26.36 -5.27 11.06
N LYS A 30 -25.81 -4.13 11.50
CA LYS A 30 -24.85 -3.33 10.74
C LYS A 30 -23.49 -3.28 11.42
N TYR A 31 -22.45 -3.37 10.61
CA TYR A 31 -21.06 -3.21 11.03
C TYR A 31 -20.51 -1.87 10.56
N TYR A 32 -19.59 -1.33 11.35
CA TYR A 32 -18.90 -0.07 11.10
C TYR A 32 -17.40 -0.27 11.26
N LEU A 33 -16.64 0.32 10.32
CA LEU A 33 -15.19 0.43 10.41
C LEU A 33 -14.85 1.83 10.91
N VAL A 34 -14.12 1.91 12.02
CA VAL A 34 -13.48 3.14 12.50
C VAL A 34 -12.05 3.16 12.02
N SER A 35 -11.67 4.19 11.27
CA SER A 35 -10.30 4.40 10.78
C SER A 35 -9.78 5.73 11.30
N GLU A 36 -8.58 5.73 11.84
CA GLU A 36 -7.82 6.97 12.03
C GLU A 36 -7.38 7.49 10.66
N GLU A 37 -7.60 8.78 10.42
CA GLU A 37 -7.28 9.47 9.17
C GLU A 37 -6.65 10.82 9.45
N GLY A 38 -6.02 11.40 8.42
CA GLY A 38 -5.34 12.68 8.52
C GLY A 38 -3.82 12.55 8.50
N THR A 39 -3.17 13.52 7.86
CA THR A 39 -1.70 13.54 7.68
C THR A 39 -1.01 14.49 8.65
N VAL A 40 -1.64 15.61 9.00
CA VAL A 40 -1.11 16.66 9.88
C VAL A 40 -1.80 16.65 11.25
N ALA A 41 -3.12 16.47 11.26
CA ALA A 41 -3.91 16.23 12.46
C ALA A 41 -4.74 14.98 12.19
N SER A 42 -4.80 14.06 13.16
CA SER A 42 -5.59 12.85 13.01
C SER A 42 -7.01 13.02 13.55
N TRP A 43 -7.97 12.37 12.89
CA TRP A 43 -9.36 12.26 13.32
C TRP A 43 -9.87 10.84 13.06
N LEU A 44 -10.95 10.45 13.71
CA LEU A 44 -11.60 9.15 13.49
C LEU A 44 -12.70 9.31 12.46
N ALA A 45 -12.59 8.57 11.36
CA ALA A 45 -13.61 8.46 10.34
C ALA A 45 -14.37 7.14 10.50
N VAL A 46 -15.70 7.22 10.49
CA VAL A 46 -16.58 6.05 10.57
C VAL A 46 -17.07 5.71 9.18
N TYR A 47 -16.97 4.43 8.82
CA TYR A 47 -17.43 3.91 7.54
C TYR A 47 -18.44 2.80 7.74
N ASP A 48 -19.45 2.73 6.88
CA ASP A 48 -20.28 1.54 6.78
C ASP A 48 -19.40 0.36 6.35
N LEU A 49 -19.47 -0.76 7.07
CA LEU A 49 -18.82 -2.00 6.72
C LEU A 49 -19.89 -2.99 6.23
N PRO A 50 -20.01 -3.23 4.91
CA PRO A 50 -20.93 -4.22 4.37
C PRO A 50 -20.68 -5.61 4.98
N GLN A 51 -21.77 -6.35 5.23
CA GLN A 51 -21.72 -7.70 5.77
C GLN A 51 -20.77 -8.61 4.99
N GLU A 52 -20.77 -8.52 3.66
CA GLU A 52 -19.89 -9.31 2.78
C GLU A 52 -18.40 -9.03 3.06
N LEU A 53 -18.04 -7.76 3.29
CA LEU A 53 -16.67 -7.37 3.61
C LEU A 53 -16.29 -7.77 5.04
N PHE A 54 -17.23 -7.69 6.00
CA PHE A 54 -17.00 -8.20 7.34
C PHE A 54 -16.79 -9.72 7.34
N SER A 55 -17.57 -10.48 6.56
CA SER A 55 -17.40 -11.93 6.48
C SER A 55 -16.05 -12.36 5.90
N LEU A 56 -15.49 -11.61 4.94
CA LEU A 56 -14.14 -11.84 4.43
C LEU A 56 -13.05 -11.52 5.48
N LEU A 57 -13.30 -10.52 6.32
CA LEU A 57 -12.42 -10.17 7.43
C LEU A 57 -12.43 -11.26 8.50
N ASP A 58 -13.62 -11.71 8.87
CA ASP A 58 -13.86 -12.67 9.95
C ASP A 58 -13.42 -14.08 9.60
N SER A 59 -13.51 -14.46 8.33
CA SER A 59 -12.93 -15.71 7.83
C SER A 59 -11.39 -15.68 7.74
N GLY A 60 -10.77 -14.50 7.88
CA GLY A 60 -9.34 -14.30 7.65
C GLY A 60 -8.93 -14.33 6.17
N GLU A 61 -9.88 -14.36 5.24
CA GLU A 61 -9.59 -14.30 3.80
C GLU A 61 -9.01 -12.94 3.40
N ARG A 62 -9.40 -11.87 4.09
CA ARG A 62 -8.88 -10.51 3.91
C ARG A 62 -8.49 -9.89 5.24
N SER A 63 -7.43 -9.11 5.21
CA SER A 63 -6.97 -8.34 6.36
C SER A 63 -7.77 -7.04 6.54
N LEU A 64 -7.77 -6.51 7.77
CA LEU A 64 -8.38 -5.21 8.08
C LEU A 64 -7.86 -4.07 7.17
N LEU A 65 -6.57 -4.13 6.80
CA LEU A 65 -5.96 -3.17 5.89
C LEU A 65 -6.55 -3.25 4.48
N GLU A 66 -6.75 -4.46 3.96
CA GLU A 66 -7.37 -4.67 2.65
C GLU A 66 -8.84 -4.23 2.62
N ILE A 67 -9.58 -4.52 3.69
CA ILE A 67 -10.97 -4.09 3.84
C ILE A 67 -11.06 -2.56 3.91
N SER A 68 -10.22 -1.92 4.73
CA SER A 68 -10.12 -0.46 4.81
C SER A 68 -9.79 0.15 3.45
N TRP A 69 -8.84 -0.44 2.72
CA TRP A 69 -8.50 0.00 1.36
C TRP A 69 -9.69 -0.15 0.40
N LYS A 70 -10.41 -1.29 0.44
CA LYS A 70 -11.58 -1.54 -0.41
C LYS A 70 -12.71 -0.56 -0.12
N ILE A 71 -12.97 -0.24 1.14
CA ILE A 71 -13.95 0.78 1.51
C ILE A 71 -13.55 2.15 0.96
N LYS A 72 -12.27 2.56 1.08
CA LYS A 72 -11.83 3.90 0.65
C LYS A 72 -11.75 4.03 -0.86
N HIS A 73 -11.13 3.06 -1.53
CA HIS A 73 -10.74 3.15 -2.94
C HIS A 73 -11.61 2.31 -3.90
N ASP A 74 -12.57 1.57 -3.38
CA ASP A 74 -13.44 0.65 -4.14
C ASP A 74 -12.68 -0.36 -5.02
N SER A 75 -11.44 -0.67 -4.66
CA SER A 75 -10.60 -1.68 -5.30
C SER A 75 -9.87 -2.45 -4.21
N TRP A 76 -9.37 -3.65 -4.50
CA TRP A 76 -8.43 -4.31 -3.59
C TRP A 76 -7.06 -3.65 -3.73
N PRO A 77 -6.25 -3.58 -2.65
CA PRO A 77 -4.87 -3.15 -2.80
C PRO A 77 -4.14 -4.13 -3.74
N PRO A 78 -3.16 -3.64 -4.53
CA PRO A 78 -2.46 -4.48 -5.48
C PRO A 78 -1.71 -5.60 -4.77
N THR A 79 -1.61 -6.76 -5.40
CA THR A 79 -0.81 -7.88 -4.88
C THR A 79 0.69 -7.54 -4.92
N GLU A 80 1.53 -8.34 -4.25
CA GLU A 80 2.98 -8.12 -4.32
C GLU A 80 3.53 -8.35 -5.74
N GLU A 81 2.94 -9.26 -6.51
CA GLU A 81 3.27 -9.48 -7.92
C GLU A 81 2.93 -8.24 -8.76
N GLU A 82 1.73 -7.68 -8.60
CA GLU A 82 1.31 -6.46 -9.30
C GLU A 82 2.20 -5.26 -8.91
N LYS A 83 2.50 -5.11 -7.62
CA LYS A 83 3.45 -4.09 -7.14
C LYS A 83 4.83 -4.28 -7.76
N ASN A 84 5.30 -5.53 -7.89
CA ASN A 84 6.58 -5.84 -8.53
C ASN A 84 6.57 -5.50 -10.02
N GLU A 85 5.50 -5.80 -10.74
CA GLU A 85 5.39 -5.40 -12.15
C GLU A 85 5.31 -3.88 -12.32
N ILE A 86 4.62 -3.17 -11.44
CA ILE A 86 4.62 -1.69 -11.42
C ILE A 86 6.04 -1.15 -11.18
N ARG A 87 6.80 -1.74 -10.25
CA ARG A 87 8.21 -1.38 -10.00
C ARG A 87 9.08 -1.66 -11.23
N LYS A 88 8.88 -2.81 -11.89
CA LYS A 88 9.61 -3.16 -13.12
C LYS A 88 9.30 -2.20 -14.26
N ASP A 89 8.01 -1.90 -14.51
CA ASP A 89 7.59 -0.94 -15.55
C ASP A 89 8.22 0.44 -15.30
N ARG A 90 8.19 0.92 -14.05
CA ARG A 90 8.85 2.18 -13.68
C ARG A 90 10.35 2.14 -13.97
N ALA A 91 11.04 1.06 -13.61
CA ALA A 91 12.47 0.92 -13.83
C ALA A 91 12.82 0.76 -15.33
N ARG A 92 11.96 0.15 -16.15
CA ARG A 92 12.12 0.11 -17.61
C ARG A 92 11.99 1.51 -18.23
N LYS A 93 11.04 2.32 -17.74
CA LYS A 93 10.81 3.69 -18.22
C LYS A 93 11.85 4.69 -17.72
N LYS A 94 12.30 4.54 -16.47
CA LYS A 94 13.28 5.40 -15.81
C LYS A 94 14.35 4.55 -15.12
N PRO A 95 15.32 3.99 -15.87
CA PRO A 95 16.36 3.11 -15.33
C PRO A 95 17.13 3.68 -14.15
N ILE A 96 17.28 5.00 -14.04
CA ILE A 96 17.95 5.68 -12.91
C ILE A 96 17.50 5.19 -11.51
N VAL A 97 16.25 4.71 -11.37
CA VAL A 97 15.73 4.16 -10.10
C VAL A 97 16.44 2.88 -9.63
N LEU A 98 17.15 2.19 -10.53
CA LEU A 98 17.95 1.01 -10.21
C LEU A 98 19.25 1.38 -9.48
N ILE A 99 19.70 2.64 -9.59
CA ILE A 99 20.86 3.15 -8.84
C ILE A 99 20.42 3.59 -7.44
N SER A 100 19.36 4.41 -7.33
CA SER A 100 18.87 4.90 -6.04
C SER A 100 18.23 3.81 -5.16
N ASN A 101 17.62 2.79 -5.76
CA ASN A 101 17.01 1.70 -5.02
C ASN A 101 17.48 0.34 -5.55
N ARG A 102 18.61 -0.12 -4.98
CA ARG A 102 19.24 -1.39 -5.35
C ARG A 102 18.32 -2.60 -5.21
N LYS A 103 17.34 -2.57 -4.30
CA LYS A 103 16.38 -3.69 -4.12
C LYS A 103 15.55 -3.95 -5.37
N ASN A 104 15.34 -2.94 -6.23
CA ASN A 104 14.62 -3.15 -7.48
C ASN A 104 15.42 -3.99 -8.48
N GLN A 105 16.74 -4.10 -8.34
CA GLN A 105 17.58 -4.90 -9.24
C GLN A 105 17.24 -6.39 -9.13
N SER A 106 16.86 -6.89 -7.95
CA SER A 106 16.48 -8.29 -7.75
C SER A 106 15.15 -8.67 -8.41
N LEU A 107 14.42 -7.70 -8.97
CA LEU A 107 13.20 -7.96 -9.74
C LEU A 107 13.50 -8.37 -11.19
N PHE A 108 14.74 -8.20 -11.64
CA PHE A 108 15.13 -8.40 -13.03
C PHE A 108 16.06 -9.60 -13.19
N SER A 109 15.99 -10.23 -14.36
CA SER A 109 17.00 -11.21 -14.75
C SER A 109 18.34 -10.53 -15.06
N ASN A 110 19.45 -11.28 -15.00
CA ASN A 110 20.77 -10.77 -15.36
C ASN A 110 20.79 -10.15 -16.77
N LYS A 111 20.11 -10.78 -17.74
CA LYS A 111 19.97 -10.28 -19.12
C LYS A 111 19.26 -8.93 -19.19
N GLU A 112 18.21 -8.73 -18.39
CA GLU A 112 17.53 -7.43 -18.33
C GLU A 112 18.41 -6.38 -17.66
N LEU A 113 19.17 -6.75 -16.61
CA LEU A 113 20.09 -5.84 -15.94
C LEU A 113 21.25 -5.42 -16.84
N GLU A 114 21.79 -6.30 -17.68
CA GLU A 114 22.80 -5.96 -18.69
C GLU A 114 22.35 -4.83 -19.63
N ILE A 115 21.05 -4.73 -19.90
CA ILE A 115 20.46 -3.68 -20.74
C ILE A 115 20.14 -2.41 -19.93
N LEU A 116 19.63 -2.58 -18.70
CA LEU A 116 19.10 -1.47 -17.90
C LEU A 116 20.16 -0.74 -17.09
N ILE A 117 21.15 -1.45 -16.53
CA ILE A 117 22.16 -0.85 -15.64
C ILE A 117 23.02 0.20 -16.35
N PRO A 118 23.56 -0.02 -17.56
CA PRO A 118 24.32 1.01 -18.24
C PRO A 118 23.50 2.28 -18.50
N LYS A 119 22.21 2.13 -18.84
CA LYS A 119 21.28 3.27 -19.01
C LYS A 119 21.03 3.99 -17.69
N ALA A 120 20.92 3.24 -16.59
CA ALA A 120 20.71 3.78 -15.26
C ALA A 120 21.92 4.56 -14.77
N GLU A 121 23.14 4.02 -14.94
CA GLU A 121 24.40 4.67 -14.61
C GLU A 121 24.58 5.96 -15.43
N GLN A 122 24.33 5.90 -16.74
CA GLN A 122 24.38 7.07 -17.61
C GLN A 122 23.42 8.18 -17.14
N GLN A 123 22.13 7.85 -16.96
CA GLN A 123 21.13 8.80 -16.49
C GLN A 123 21.49 9.40 -15.12
N TRP A 124 22.07 8.59 -14.24
CA TRP A 124 22.53 9.06 -12.93
C TRP A 124 23.67 10.08 -13.07
N ILE A 125 24.70 9.77 -13.86
CA ILE A 125 25.84 10.66 -14.08
C ILE A 125 25.38 11.95 -14.77
N GLU A 126 24.50 11.87 -15.77
CA GLU A 126 23.93 13.05 -16.44
C GLU A 126 23.16 13.95 -15.45
N SER A 127 22.47 13.35 -14.47
CA SER A 127 21.67 14.09 -13.48
C SER A 127 22.46 14.57 -12.26
N MET A 128 23.47 13.81 -11.81
CA MET A 128 24.14 13.98 -10.51
C MET A 128 25.66 14.22 -10.65
N GLY A 129 26.20 14.19 -11.86
CA GLY A 129 27.61 14.41 -12.19
C GLY A 129 28.51 13.18 -11.98
N LYS A 130 28.24 12.35 -10.97
CA LYS A 130 28.96 11.09 -10.71
C LYS A 130 28.05 10.03 -10.08
N LEU A 131 28.45 8.76 -10.18
CA LEU A 131 27.80 7.66 -9.45
C LEU A 131 27.96 7.85 -7.93
N PRO A 132 27.04 7.30 -7.10
CA PRO A 132 27.19 7.30 -5.65
C PRO A 132 28.51 6.63 -5.23
N ASP A 133 29.15 7.12 -4.17
CA ASP A 133 30.45 6.62 -3.74
C ASP A 133 30.39 5.17 -3.21
N ASP A 134 29.22 4.73 -2.74
CA ASP A 134 28.90 3.37 -2.30
C ASP A 134 28.31 2.48 -3.42
N TYR A 135 28.26 2.99 -4.65
CA TYR A 135 27.69 2.25 -5.77
C TYR A 135 28.58 1.08 -6.19
N VAL A 136 27.97 -0.11 -6.24
CA VAL A 136 28.58 -1.33 -6.79
C VAL A 136 27.68 -1.86 -7.90
N SER A 137 28.21 -1.92 -9.12
CA SER A 137 27.48 -2.44 -10.28
C SER A 137 27.10 -3.91 -10.07
N PRO A 138 25.83 -4.31 -10.31
CA PRO A 138 25.38 -5.69 -10.12
C PRO A 138 25.82 -6.65 -11.22
N LEU A 139 26.52 -6.14 -12.25
CA LEU A 139 27.04 -6.94 -13.37
C LEU A 139 28.46 -7.48 -13.12
N LYS A 140 29.04 -7.19 -11.95
CA LYS A 140 30.39 -7.62 -11.55
C LYS A 140 30.35 -8.74 -10.52
#